data_AF-A0A662JD33-F1
#
_entry.id   AF-A0A662JD33-F1
#
_cell.length_a   1.000
_cell.length_b   1.000
_cell.length_c   1.000
_cell.angle_alpha   90.00
_cell.angle_beta   90.00
_cell.angle_gamma   90.00
#
_symmetry.space_group_name_H-M   'P 1'
#
loop_
_entity.id
_entity.type
_entity.pdbx_description
1 polymer ?
#
loop_
_entity_poly.entity_id
_entity_poly.type
_entity_poly.pdbx_seq_one_letter_code
_entity_poly.pdbx_strand_id
1 'polypeptide(L)'
;MRRGFMYIDKDEVKGRMTLEKILDLVFTSTVSYKEIALEILSWMKDKALEERRIDLWVSRSELSRFINERFGRNRRSTAYKVIREFLLPMGMLMLDADRDRYVISREFARALRRLADSYEVWLKSRP
;
A
#
# COMPACT_ATOMS: atom_id res chain seq x y z
N MET A 1 21.73 -3.19 -16.04
CA MET A 1 21.26 -2.51 -14.81
C MET A 1 20.13 -3.35 -14.21
N ARG A 2 20.39 -4.13 -13.16
CA ARG A 2 19.36 -5.00 -12.54
C ARG A 2 18.38 -4.11 -11.76
N ARG A 3 17.14 -3.99 -12.25
CA ARG A 3 16.02 -3.36 -11.54
C ARG A 3 15.65 -4.26 -10.37
N GLY A 4 15.70 -3.73 -9.15
CA GLY A 4 15.58 -4.51 -7.92
C GLY A 4 14.18 -5.06 -7.72
N PHE A 5 14.09 -6.40 -7.74
CA PHE A 5 12.93 -7.17 -7.32
C PHE A 5 12.65 -6.91 -5.83
N MET A 6 11.37 -6.90 -5.46
CA MET A 6 10.84 -6.91 -4.09
C MET A 6 11.79 -7.59 -3.10
N TYR A 7 12.19 -6.90 -2.03
CA TYR A 7 13.08 -7.45 -1.00
C TYR A 7 12.24 -7.82 0.22
N ILE A 8 12.18 -9.10 0.57
CA ILE A 8 11.44 -9.58 1.74
C ILE A 8 12.43 -9.87 2.86
N ASP A 9 12.52 -8.99 3.85
CA ASP A 9 13.27 -9.26 5.07
C ASP A 9 12.45 -10.14 6.03
N LYS A 10 12.79 -11.42 6.08
CA LYS A 10 12.08 -12.43 6.88
C LYS A 10 12.04 -12.13 8.38
N ASP A 11 13.01 -11.37 8.91
CA ASP A 11 13.08 -11.08 10.34
C ASP A 11 12.14 -9.91 10.72
N GLU A 12 11.73 -9.12 9.73
CA GLU A 12 10.75 -8.04 9.85
C GLU A 12 9.30 -8.51 9.63
N VAL A 13 9.09 -9.60 8.90
CA VAL A 13 7.77 -10.16 8.65
C VAL A 13 7.29 -11.00 9.83
N LYS A 14 6.92 -10.33 10.92
CA LYS A 14 6.22 -10.93 12.07
C LYS A 14 4.76 -10.47 12.09
N GLY A 15 3.86 -11.25 12.70
CA GLY A 15 2.39 -11.13 12.61
C GLY A 15 1.74 -9.76 12.84
N ARG A 16 2.49 -8.75 13.33
CA ARG A 16 2.15 -7.32 13.31
C ARG A 16 3.30 -6.51 12.68
N MET A 17 3.17 -6.14 11.41
CA MET A 17 4.08 -5.19 10.74
C MET A 17 3.45 -3.79 10.70
N THR A 18 4.28 -2.75 10.77
CA THR A 18 3.83 -1.38 10.48
C THR A 18 3.68 -1.18 8.99
N LEU A 19 2.88 -0.19 8.59
CA LEU A 19 2.69 0.16 7.18
C LEU A 19 4.02 0.55 6.52
N GLU A 20 4.93 1.23 7.23
CA GLU A 20 6.25 1.56 6.67
C GLU A 20 7.02 0.32 6.26
N LYS A 21 7.06 -0.70 7.12
CA LYS A 21 7.79 -1.95 6.84
C LYS A 21 7.20 -2.68 5.63
N ILE A 22 5.87 -2.70 5.49
CA ILE A 22 5.21 -3.28 4.31
C ILE A 22 5.62 -2.53 3.04
N LEU A 23 5.69 -1.20 3.09
CA LEU A 23 6.08 -0.38 1.94
C LEU A 23 7.57 -0.49 1.62
N ASP A 24 8.43 -0.74 2.61
CA ASP A 24 9.86 -1.02 2.40
C ASP A 24 10.09 -2.28 1.55
N LEU A 25 9.28 -3.33 1.75
CA LEU A 25 9.41 -4.56 0.94
C LEU A 25 9.06 -4.31 -0.53
N VAL A 26 8.19 -3.33 -0.79
CA VAL A 26 7.60 -3.06 -2.09
C VAL A 26 8.39 -2.01 -2.88
N PHE A 27 8.90 -0.98 -2.20
CA PHE A 27 9.58 0.15 -2.82
C PHE A 27 11.09 0.10 -2.53
N THR A 28 11.81 -0.78 -3.24
CA THR A 28 13.24 -1.08 -2.98
C THR A 28 14.24 0.00 -3.45
N SER A 29 13.83 1.00 -4.23
CA SER A 29 14.77 1.97 -4.82
C SER A 29 14.24 3.40 -5.01
N THR A 30 12.96 3.67 -4.72
CA THR A 30 12.34 4.98 -4.98
C THR A 30 11.74 5.56 -3.70
N VAL A 31 12.60 6.16 -2.86
CA VAL A 31 12.24 6.75 -1.54
C VAL A 31 11.03 7.68 -1.66
N SER A 32 10.99 8.51 -2.71
CA SER A 32 9.90 9.45 -2.94
C SER A 32 8.54 8.81 -3.25
N TYR A 33 8.51 7.59 -3.80
CA TYR A 33 7.27 6.87 -4.09
C TYR A 33 6.76 6.15 -2.84
N LYS A 34 7.68 5.60 -2.03
CA LYS A 34 7.37 5.04 -0.71
C LYS A 34 6.70 6.07 0.19
N GLU A 35 7.28 7.26 0.31
CA GLU A 35 6.72 8.37 1.10
C GLU A 35 5.31 8.72 0.65
N ILE A 36 5.10 8.87 -0.66
CA ILE A 36 3.78 9.21 -1.21
C ILE A 36 2.78 8.09 -0.95
N ALA A 37 3.17 6.83 -1.12
CA ALA A 37 2.32 5.68 -0.81
C ALA A 37 1.92 5.66 0.67
N LEU A 38 2.88 5.89 1.57
CA LEU A 38 2.64 5.96 3.02
C LEU A 38 1.65 7.08 3.35
N GLU A 39 1.89 8.29 2.85
CA GLU A 39 1.02 9.44 3.09
C GLU A 39 -0.41 9.19 2.59
N ILE A 40 -0.59 8.61 1.39
CA ILE A 40 -1.91 8.30 0.83
C ILE A 40 -2.63 7.24 1.68
N LEU A 41 -1.97 6.12 1.98
CA LEU A 41 -2.60 5.01 2.69
C LEU A 41 -2.93 5.36 4.14
N SER A 42 -2.05 6.11 4.83
CA SER A 42 -2.30 6.60 6.18
C SER A 42 -3.48 7.57 6.20
N TRP A 43 -3.49 8.56 5.31
CA TRP A 43 -4.61 9.51 5.23
C TRP A 43 -5.93 8.81 4.93
N MET A 44 -5.96 7.84 3.99
CA MET A 44 -7.18 7.08 3.68
C MET A 44 -7.71 6.32 4.90
N LYS A 45 -6.82 5.71 5.68
CA LYS A 45 -7.18 4.99 6.90
C LYS A 45 -7.75 5.95 7.95
N ASP A 46 -7.06 7.05 8.22
CA ASP A 46 -7.46 8.03 9.23
C ASP A 46 -8.81 8.64 8.87
N LYS A 47 -8.97 9.07 7.61
CA LYS A 47 -10.23 9.62 7.09
C LYS A 47 -11.40 8.66 7.25
N ALA A 48 -11.20 7.37 6.93
CA ALA A 48 -12.25 6.37 7.06
C ALA A 48 -12.63 6.10 8.54
N LEU A 49 -11.66 6.14 9.44
CA LEU A 49 -11.88 5.97 10.88
C LEU A 49 -12.59 7.18 11.50
N GLU A 50 -12.17 8.39 11.14
CA GLU A 50 -12.81 9.65 11.57
C GLU A 50 -14.31 9.67 11.20
N GLU A 51 -14.63 9.21 9.99
CA GLU A 51 -16.02 9.12 9.52
C GLU A 51 -16.74 7.83 9.91
N ARG A 52 -16.13 6.99 10.76
CA ARG A 52 -16.71 5.74 11.27
C ARG A 52 -17.21 4.81 10.17
N ARG A 53 -16.48 4.76 9.05
CA ARG A 53 -16.80 3.88 7.91
C ARG A 53 -16.54 2.42 8.30
N ILE A 54 -17.44 1.53 7.88
CA ILE A 54 -17.33 0.07 8.13
C ILE A 54 -16.06 -0.49 7.46
N ASP A 55 -15.76 0.00 6.25
CA ASP A 55 -14.56 -0.37 5.51
C ASP A 55 -13.66 0.85 5.31
N LEU A 56 -12.36 0.59 5.13
CA LEU A 56 -11.36 1.63 4.91
C LEU A 56 -11.41 2.11 3.46
N TRP A 57 -12.37 2.97 3.14
CA TRP A 57 -12.57 3.50 1.79
C TRP A 57 -12.61 5.03 1.77
N VAL A 58 -12.27 5.62 0.63
CA VAL A 58 -12.48 7.03 0.29
C VAL A 58 -13.02 7.17 -1.13
N SER A 59 -13.87 8.16 -1.39
CA SER A 59 -14.33 8.46 -2.75
C SER A 59 -13.18 8.96 -3.62
N ARG A 60 -13.34 8.88 -4.95
CA ARG A 60 -12.36 9.45 -5.88
C ARG A 60 -12.19 10.96 -5.68
N SER A 61 -13.29 11.66 -5.40
CA SER A 61 -13.27 13.11 -5.17
C SER A 61 -12.46 13.49 -3.94
N GLU A 62 -12.62 12.76 -2.82
CA GLU A 62 -11.85 12.96 -1.59
C GLU A 62 -10.37 12.73 -1.83
N LEU A 63 -10.01 11.61 -2.46
CA LEU A 63 -8.61 11.29 -2.74
C LEU A 63 -7.99 12.32 -3.69
N SER A 64 -8.73 12.75 -4.73
CA SER A 64 -8.26 13.79 -5.65
C SER A 64 -8.01 15.11 -4.92
N ARG A 65 -8.93 15.52 -4.04
CA ARG A 65 -8.77 16.73 -3.21
C ARG A 65 -7.54 16.65 -2.33
N PHE A 66 -7.39 15.56 -1.58
CA PHE A 66 -6.22 15.30 -0.74
C PHE A 66 -4.91 15.38 -1.55
N ILE A 67 -4.85 14.72 -2.71
CA ILE A 67 -3.63 14.74 -3.55
C ILE A 67 -3.28 16.16 -3.98
N ASN A 68 -4.29 16.94 -4.39
CA ASN A 68 -4.07 18.32 -4.85
C ASN A 68 -3.59 19.23 -3.72
N GLU A 69 -4.17 19.10 -2.53
CA GLU A 69 -3.83 19.90 -1.34
C GLU A 69 -2.47 19.50 -0.77
N ARG A 70 -2.19 18.19 -0.66
CA ARG A 70 -1.01 17.68 0.03
C ARG A 70 0.26 17.74 -0.81
N PHE A 71 0.20 17.36 -2.08
CA PHE A 71 1.39 17.18 -2.92
C PHE A 71 1.64 18.36 -3.88
N GLY A 72 0.66 19.25 -4.04
CA GLY A 72 0.74 20.41 -4.92
C GLY A 72 1.03 20.04 -6.38
N ARG A 73 1.29 21.05 -7.23
CA ARG A 73 1.53 20.83 -8.68
C ARG A 73 2.72 19.93 -8.99
N ASN A 74 3.79 20.02 -8.20
CA ASN A 74 5.07 19.37 -8.51
C ASN A 74 5.06 17.85 -8.23
N ARG A 75 4.32 17.38 -7.22
CA ARG A 75 4.27 15.95 -6.86
C ARG A 75 2.92 15.29 -7.17
N ARG A 76 1.90 16.04 -7.62
CA ARG A 76 0.59 15.51 -8.02
C ARG A 76 0.68 14.39 -9.04
N SER A 77 1.40 14.61 -10.15
CA SER A 77 1.53 13.60 -11.21
C SER A 77 2.18 12.32 -10.68
N THR A 78 3.19 12.47 -9.82
CA THR A 78 3.85 11.37 -9.13
C THR A 78 2.90 10.63 -8.19
N ALA A 79 2.03 11.32 -7.45
CA ALA A 79 1.04 10.67 -6.58
C ALA A 79 0.04 9.82 -7.35
N TYR A 80 -0.49 10.33 -8.46
CA TYR A 80 -1.34 9.53 -9.34
C TYR A 80 -0.57 8.35 -9.98
N LYS A 81 0.72 8.54 -10.28
CA LYS A 81 1.59 7.47 -10.77
C LYS A 81 1.76 6.37 -9.71
N VAL A 82 2.02 6.74 -8.45
CA VAL A 82 2.12 5.79 -7.32
C VAL A 82 0.83 4.99 -7.16
N ILE A 83 -0.33 5.63 -7.24
CA ILE A 83 -1.62 4.93 -7.15
C ILE A 83 -1.77 3.91 -8.30
N ARG A 84 -1.56 4.37 -9.54
CA ARG A 84 -1.85 3.58 -10.74
C ARG A 84 -0.84 2.46 -10.98
N GLU A 85 0.44 2.69 -10.68
CA GLU A 85 1.52 1.77 -11.04
C GLU A 85 1.95 0.88 -9.87
N PHE A 86 1.55 1.22 -8.64
CA PHE A 86 1.95 0.47 -7.44
C PHE A 86 0.74 0.09 -6.59
N LEU A 87 0.00 1.06 -6.03
CA LEU A 87 -1.03 0.75 -5.03
C LEU A 87 -2.17 -0.12 -5.59
N LEU A 88 -2.67 0.18 -6.80
CA LEU A 88 -3.70 -0.64 -7.45
C LEU A 88 -3.14 -1.98 -7.96
N PRO A 89 -2.05 -2.04 -8.75
CA PRO A 89 -1.58 -3.31 -9.30
C PRO A 89 -1.10 -4.29 -8.24
N MET A 90 -0.54 -3.79 -7.13
CA MET A 90 -0.10 -4.62 -6.01
C MET A 90 -1.27 -5.03 -5.10
N GLY A 91 -2.46 -4.52 -5.36
CA GLY A 91 -3.67 -4.85 -4.61
C GLY A 91 -3.74 -4.20 -3.24
N MET A 92 -2.90 -3.20 -2.91
CA MET A 92 -3.01 -2.43 -1.66
C MET A 92 -4.28 -1.59 -1.64
N LEU A 93 -4.64 -1.05 -2.81
CA LEU A 93 -5.91 -0.40 -3.07
C LEU A 93 -6.70 -1.23 -4.08
N MET A 94 -8.02 -1.20 -3.92
CA MET A 94 -8.98 -1.65 -4.93
C MET A 94 -9.81 -0.46 -5.37
N LEU A 95 -10.13 -0.41 -6.66
CA LEU A 95 -11.08 0.55 -7.19
C LEU A 95 -12.45 -0.12 -7.28
N ASP A 96 -13.41 0.40 -6.54
CA ASP A 96 -14.83 0.07 -6.64
C ASP A 96 -15.46 1.12 -7.57
N ALA A 97 -15.53 0.77 -8.87
CA ALA A 97 -15.97 1.68 -9.93
C ALA A 97 -17.45 2.03 -9.81
N ASP A 98 -18.28 1.07 -9.39
CA ASP A 98 -19.73 1.25 -9.25
C ASP A 98 -20.07 2.28 -8.15
N ARG A 99 -19.22 2.37 -7.13
CA ARG A 99 -19.40 3.30 -5.99
C ARG A 99 -18.40 4.47 -6.00
N ASP A 100 -17.70 4.67 -7.11
CA ASP A 100 -16.69 5.71 -7.34
C ASP A 100 -15.71 5.91 -6.16
N ARG A 101 -15.13 4.82 -5.67
CA ARG A 101 -14.28 4.84 -4.46
C ARG A 101 -13.08 3.93 -4.51
N TYR A 102 -12.06 4.30 -3.75
CA TYR A 102 -10.90 3.47 -3.46
C TYR A 102 -11.05 2.82 -2.09
N VAL A 103 -10.70 1.54 -2.00
CA VAL A 103 -10.79 0.74 -0.76
C VAL A 103 -9.41 0.19 -0.43
N ILE A 104 -8.94 0.35 0.81
CA ILE A 104 -7.73 -0.34 1.30
C ILE A 104 -8.04 -1.83 1.39
N SER A 105 -7.29 -2.63 0.64
CA SER A 105 -7.52 -4.07 0.55
C SER A 105 -7.05 -4.80 1.81
N ARG A 106 -8.00 -5.44 2.50
CA ARG A 106 -7.68 -6.39 3.58
C ARG A 106 -7.04 -7.67 3.05
N GLU A 107 -7.30 -8.02 1.78
CA GLU A 107 -6.77 -9.22 1.15
C GLU A 107 -5.26 -9.13 0.90
N PHE A 108 -4.74 -7.92 0.62
CA PHE A 108 -3.31 -7.72 0.49
C PHE A 108 -2.56 -8.02 1.79
N ALA A 109 -3.05 -7.52 2.92
CA ALA A 109 -2.45 -7.81 4.23
C ALA A 109 -2.49 -9.32 4.56
N ARG A 110 -3.59 -10.01 4.21
CA ARG A 110 -3.71 -11.46 4.36
C ARG A 110 -2.75 -12.22 3.45
N ALA A 111 -2.60 -11.78 2.20
CA ALA A 111 -1.68 -12.38 1.23
C ALA A 111 -0.22 -12.24 1.68
N LEU A 112 0.20 -11.08 2.19
CA LEU A 112 1.54 -10.90 2.76
C LEU A 112 1.80 -11.85 3.92
N ARG A 113 0.84 -11.99 4.84
CA ARG A 113 0.95 -12.94 5.96
C ARG A 113 1.11 -14.38 5.46
N ARG A 114 0.26 -14.80 4.52
CA ARG A 114 0.35 -16.15 3.92
C ARG A 114 1.68 -16.41 3.24
N LEU A 115 2.24 -15.42 2.52
CA LEU A 115 3.54 -15.52 1.87
C LEU A 115 4.67 -15.71 2.90
N ALA A 116 4.62 -14.94 3.99
CA ALA A 116 5.58 -15.05 5.09
C ALA A 116 5.54 -16.43 5.75
N ASP A 117 4.33 -16.87 6.11
CA ASP A 117 4.11 -18.16 6.76
C ASP A 117 4.58 -19.31 5.86
N SER A 118 4.26 -19.25 4.56
CA SER A 118 4.69 -20.26 3.58
C SER A 118 6.21 -20.30 3.41
N TYR A 119 6.87 -19.15 3.43
CA TYR A 119 8.32 -19.06 3.34
C TYR A 119 9.01 -19.62 4.59
N GLU A 120 8.47 -19.33 5.79
CA GLU A 120 8.97 -19.94 7.03
C GLU A 120 8.83 -21.47 7.01
N VAL A 121 7.69 -21.99 6.56
CA VAL A 121 7.46 -23.44 6.44
C VAL A 121 8.48 -24.06 5.50
N TRP A 122 8.72 -23.43 4.35
CA TRP A 122 9.73 -23.90 3.38
C TRP A 122 11.16 -23.88 3.97
N LEU A 123 11.54 -22.85 4.73
CA LEU A 123 12.84 -22.82 5.40
C LEU A 123 13.01 -23.92 6.46
N LYS A 124 11.89 -24.35 7.08
CA LYS A 124 11.87 -25.38 8.13
C LYS A 124 11.71 -26.80 7.56
N SER A 125 11.18 -26.94 6.35
CA SER A 125 11.17 -28.24 5.66
C SER A 125 12.60 -28.64 5.31
N ARG A 126 13.07 -29.75 5.90
CA ARG A 126 14.28 -30.42 5.42
C ARG A 126 14.02 -30.98 4.01
N PRO A 127 15.05 -31.05 3.15
CA PRO A 127 14.94 -31.66 1.83
C PRO A 127 14.42 -33.10 1.89
#